data_AF-A0A1Y0BDY7-F1
#
_entry.id   AF-A0A1Y0BDY7-F1
#
_cell.length_a   1.000
_cell.length_b   1.000
_cell.length_c   1.000
_cell.angle_alpha   90.00
_cell.angle_beta   90.00
_cell.angle_gamma   90.00
#
_symmetry.space_group_name_H-M   'P 1'
#
loop_
_entity.id
_entity.type
_entity.pdbx_description
1 polymer ?
#
loop_
_entity_poly.entity_id
_entity_poly.type
_entity_poly.pdbx_seq_one_letter_code
_entity_poly.pdbx_strand_id
1 'polypeptide(L)'
;MLSHGGDGLRQVAEDAVLNANYILASLKDEMSAPFPGPCMHECLFDDAFLKDTGVTTLDFAKAMIDEGYHPMTIYFPLVVHGAMLIEPTETESRESLDQLIYVLRNLAKAAKSGDTARFTQAPHFSPRNRLDETRAARTPVLRWRPPPP
;
A
#
# COMPACT_ATOMS: atom_id res chain seq x y z
N MET A 1 26.52 -2.99 -26.96
CA MET A 1 26.34 -2.36 -25.63
C MET A 1 25.07 -2.96 -25.05
N LEU A 2 25.13 -3.53 -23.84
CA LEU A 2 23.93 -4.02 -23.15
C LEU A 2 23.14 -2.80 -22.62
N SER A 3 21.80 -2.88 -22.58
CA SER A 3 20.92 -1.73 -22.35
C SER A 3 21.30 -0.86 -21.13
N HIS A 4 21.73 -1.46 -20.02
CA HIS A 4 22.07 -0.73 -18.79
C HIS A 4 23.57 -0.67 -18.45
N GLY A 5 24.42 -1.55 -18.99
CA GLY A 5 25.84 -1.60 -18.59
C GLY A 5 26.04 -1.82 -17.08
N GLY A 6 27.25 -1.60 -16.57
CA GLY A 6 27.54 -1.72 -15.13
C GLY A 6 27.20 -0.44 -14.35
N ASP A 7 27.38 0.71 -14.99
CA ASP A 7 27.03 2.04 -14.48
C ASP A 7 25.51 2.22 -14.36
N GLY A 8 24.72 1.80 -15.35
CA GLY A 8 23.27 1.88 -15.26
C GLY A 8 22.67 0.90 -14.24
N LEU A 9 23.23 -0.31 -14.09
CA LEU A 9 22.81 -1.22 -13.01
C LEU A 9 23.08 -0.66 -11.61
N ARG A 10 24.18 0.09 -11.46
CA ARG A 10 24.47 0.81 -10.22
C ARG A 10 23.45 1.92 -9.96
N GLN A 11 23.16 2.73 -10.98
CA GLN A 11 22.18 3.82 -10.88
C GLN A 11 20.80 3.28 -10.52
N VAL A 12 20.35 2.19 -11.17
CA VAL A 12 19.09 1.50 -10.85
C VAL A 12 19.00 1.15 -9.37
N ALA A 13 20.04 0.54 -8.80
CA ALA A 13 20.05 0.18 -7.39
C ALA A 13 20.06 1.40 -6.45
N GLU A 14 20.85 2.44 -6.78
CA GLU A 14 20.93 3.67 -6.00
C GLU A 14 19.60 4.43 -6.00
N ASP A 15 18.92 4.53 -7.13
CA ASP A 15 17.63 5.22 -7.27
C ASP A 15 16.48 4.47 -6.58
N ALA A 16 16.44 3.13 -6.67
CA ALA A 16 15.44 2.35 -5.96
C ALA A 16 15.55 2.54 -4.43
N VAL A 17 16.78 2.55 -3.89
CA VAL A 17 17.03 2.82 -2.47
C VAL A 17 16.68 4.26 -2.10
N LEU A 18 17.03 5.23 -2.96
CA LEU A 18 16.72 6.64 -2.74
C LEU A 18 15.20 6.88 -2.68
N ASN A 19 14.46 6.32 -3.63
CA ASN A 19 13.01 6.46 -3.73
C ASN A 19 12.30 5.90 -2.49
N ALA A 20 12.69 4.72 -2.00
CA ALA A 20 12.11 4.13 -0.80
C ALA A 20 12.40 4.96 0.46
N ASN A 21 13.63 5.45 0.62
CA ASN A 21 13.98 6.31 1.75
C ASN A 21 13.31 7.68 1.67
N TYR A 22 13.05 8.21 0.47
CA TYR A 22 12.29 9.43 0.28
C TYR A 22 10.86 9.30 0.80
N ILE A 23 10.17 8.20 0.45
CA ILE A 23 8.84 7.87 0.98
C ILE A 23 8.90 7.73 2.52
N LEU A 24 9.84 6.93 3.03
CA LEU A 24 10.00 6.68 4.47
C LEU A 24 10.16 7.99 5.25
N ALA A 25 11.08 8.85 4.81
CA ALA A 25 11.36 10.12 5.47
C ALA A 25 10.17 11.09 5.43
N SER A 26 9.37 11.04 4.36
CA SER A 26 8.24 11.93 4.12
C SER A 26 6.95 11.51 4.83
N LEU A 27 6.88 10.28 5.34
CA LEU A 27 5.68 9.72 5.96
C LEU A 27 5.85 9.36 7.44
N LYS A 28 7.07 9.27 7.97
CA LYS A 28 7.34 8.84 9.37
C LYS A 28 6.75 9.74 10.47
N ASP A 29 6.29 10.94 10.14
CA ASP A 29 5.57 11.84 11.03
C ASP A 29 4.05 11.55 11.06
N GLU A 30 3.52 10.87 10.05
CA GLU A 30 2.10 10.50 9.95
C GLU A 30 1.85 9.00 10.12
N MET A 31 2.77 8.16 9.64
CA MET A 31 2.70 6.71 9.68
C MET A 31 3.83 6.17 10.56
N SER A 32 3.56 5.07 11.26
CA SER A 32 4.51 4.48 12.22
C SER A 32 5.50 3.57 11.50
N ALA A 33 6.79 3.90 11.57
CA ALA A 33 7.87 3.06 11.06
C ALA A 33 8.42 2.17 12.18
N PRO A 34 8.32 0.82 12.08
CA PRO A 34 8.69 -0.09 13.17
C PRO A 34 10.21 -0.22 13.38
N PHE A 35 11.01 0.10 12.37
CA PHE A 35 12.47 -0.04 12.41
C PHE A 35 13.16 1.32 12.24
N PRO A 36 14.17 1.65 13.06
CA PRO A 36 14.89 2.91 12.96
C PRO A 36 15.93 2.88 11.82
N GLY A 37 16.26 4.07 11.32
CA GLY A 37 17.30 4.25 10.31
C GLY A 37 16.77 4.19 8.87
N PRO A 38 17.68 4.27 7.88
CA PRO A 38 17.33 4.13 6.48
C PRO A 38 16.97 2.68 6.13
N CYS A 39 16.20 2.52 5.06
CA CYS A 39 15.89 1.22 4.48
C CYS A 39 16.65 0.99 3.16
N MET A 40 16.46 -0.16 2.53
CA MET A 40 17.00 -0.44 1.18
C MET A 40 15.95 -0.03 0.12
N HIS A 41 15.60 -0.92 -0.80
CA HIS A 41 14.71 -0.62 -1.94
C HIS A 41 13.21 -0.59 -1.58
N GLU A 42 12.86 -0.93 -0.35
CA GLU A 42 11.49 -0.93 0.18
C GLU A 42 11.46 -0.28 1.57
N CYS A 43 10.35 0.36 1.93
CA CYS A 43 10.13 0.91 3.26
C CYS A 43 8.89 0.29 3.91
N LEU A 44 8.92 0.17 5.25
CA LEU A 44 7.90 -0.51 6.02
C LEU A 44 7.23 0.42 7.02
N PHE A 45 5.90 0.32 7.10
CA PHE A 45 5.10 0.92 8.15
C PHE A 45 4.27 -0.17 8.86
N ASP A 46 3.93 0.08 10.13
CA ASP A 46 2.99 -0.74 10.91
C ASP A 46 1.66 0.00 11.10
N ASP A 47 0.65 -0.67 11.66
CA ASP A 47 -0.69 -0.10 11.85
C ASP A 47 -0.87 0.67 13.17
N ALA A 48 0.19 0.95 13.93
CA ALA A 48 0.07 1.66 15.20
C ALA A 48 -0.49 3.09 15.03
N PHE A 49 -0.29 3.72 13.87
CA PHE A 49 -0.87 5.04 13.56
C PHE A 49 -2.38 5.00 13.31
N LEU A 50 -2.96 3.81 13.11
CA LEU A 50 -4.41 3.58 12.97
C LEU A 50 -5.06 3.16 14.30
N LYS A 51 -4.29 3.02 15.37
CA LYS A 51 -4.82 2.62 16.68
C LYS A 51 -5.95 3.56 17.12
N ASP A 52 -7.02 2.96 17.63
CA ASP A 52 -8.23 3.64 18.13
C ASP A 52 -9.03 4.43 17.05
N THR A 53 -8.65 4.37 15.77
CA THR A 53 -9.41 5.01 14.68
C THR A 53 -10.59 4.19 14.21
N GLY A 54 -10.59 2.86 14.45
CA GLY A 54 -11.57 1.93 13.87
C GLY A 54 -11.29 1.52 12.41
N VAL A 55 -10.17 1.99 11.83
CA VAL A 55 -9.69 1.60 10.49
C VAL A 55 -8.67 0.48 10.62
N THR A 56 -8.84 -0.61 9.88
CA THR A 56 -7.84 -1.68 9.79
C THR A 56 -6.84 -1.44 8.66
N THR A 57 -5.71 -2.16 8.67
CA THR A 57 -4.74 -2.16 7.55
C THR A 57 -5.40 -2.49 6.21
N LEU A 58 -6.31 -3.48 6.18
CA LEU A 58 -7.05 -3.84 4.97
C LEU A 58 -7.95 -2.69 4.51
N ASP A 59 -8.63 -2.00 5.42
CA ASP A 59 -9.48 -0.87 5.08
C ASP A 59 -8.67 0.29 4.49
N PHE A 60 -7.49 0.56 5.05
CA PHE A 60 -6.55 1.54 4.53
C PHE A 60 -6.10 1.18 3.09
N ALA A 61 -5.71 -0.06 2.86
CA ALA A 61 -5.37 -0.56 1.53
C ALA A 61 -6.55 -0.46 0.55
N LYS A 62 -7.78 -0.79 0.98
CA LYS A 62 -8.96 -0.64 0.10
C LYS A 62 -9.25 0.82 -0.24
N ALA A 63 -9.04 1.75 0.68
CA ALA A 63 -9.22 3.18 0.42
C ALA A 63 -8.24 3.72 -0.64
N MET A 64 -7.01 3.19 -0.71
CA MET A 64 -6.05 3.57 -1.77
C MET A 64 -6.56 3.27 -3.18
N ILE A 65 -7.40 2.24 -3.35
CA ILE A 65 -7.98 1.89 -4.66
C ILE A 65 -8.88 3.02 -5.16
N ASP A 66 -9.62 3.67 -4.27
CA ASP A 66 -10.46 4.81 -4.62
C ASP A 66 -9.64 6.08 -4.94
N GLU A 67 -8.41 6.16 -4.45
CA GLU A 67 -7.43 7.20 -4.80
C GLU A 67 -6.69 6.89 -6.12
N GLY A 68 -7.03 5.78 -6.78
CA GLY A 68 -6.43 5.38 -8.07
C GLY A 68 -5.12 4.59 -7.95
N TYR A 69 -4.76 4.12 -6.77
CA TYR A 69 -3.53 3.36 -6.54
C TYR A 69 -3.79 1.87 -6.36
N HIS A 70 -2.91 1.04 -6.92
CA HIS A 70 -2.76 -0.33 -6.42
C HIS A 70 -2.17 -0.25 -5.00
N PRO A 71 -2.76 -0.92 -4.00
CA PRO A 71 -2.25 -0.85 -2.65
C PRO A 71 -0.84 -1.46 -2.54
N MET A 72 -0.12 -1.03 -1.52
CA MET A 72 1.16 -1.65 -1.16
C MET A 72 0.96 -3.09 -0.67
N THR A 73 2.05 -3.84 -0.51
CA THR A 73 1.97 -5.16 0.12
C THR A 73 1.53 -4.99 1.57
N ILE A 74 0.47 -5.72 1.97
CA ILE A 74 -0.02 -5.71 3.35
C ILE A 74 0.18 -7.06 4.04
N TYR A 75 0.28 -7.04 5.37
CA TYR A 75 0.40 -8.22 6.22
C TYR A 75 1.68 -9.05 6.02
N PHE A 76 2.70 -8.48 5.39
CA PHE A 76 4.04 -9.06 5.31
C PHE A 76 5.11 -7.97 5.46
N PRO A 77 6.21 -8.21 6.21
CA PRO A 77 6.56 -9.45 6.93
C PRO A 77 5.72 -9.69 8.19
N LEU A 78 5.57 -10.96 8.59
CA LEU A 78 4.69 -11.37 9.70
C LEU A 78 5.14 -10.87 11.10
N VAL A 79 6.39 -10.43 11.23
CA VAL A 79 6.92 -9.86 12.48
C VAL A 79 6.47 -8.43 12.74
N VAL A 80 5.74 -7.81 11.80
CA VAL A 80 5.20 -6.46 11.91
C VAL A 80 3.67 -6.52 11.84
N HIS A 81 3.01 -6.05 12.89
CA HIS A 81 1.54 -6.00 12.95
C HIS A 81 1.00 -4.98 11.94
N GLY A 82 0.01 -5.40 11.16
CA GLY A 82 -0.58 -4.54 10.12
C GLY A 82 0.44 -4.00 9.11
N ALA A 83 1.46 -4.80 8.80
CA ALA A 83 2.56 -4.39 7.94
C ALA A 83 2.05 -3.77 6.62
N MET A 84 2.61 -2.62 6.24
CA MET A 84 2.41 -1.92 4.98
C MET A 84 3.79 -1.70 4.34
N LEU A 85 4.14 -2.55 3.39
CA LEU A 85 5.45 -2.61 2.73
C LEU A 85 5.37 -1.95 1.35
N ILE A 86 6.09 -0.85 1.17
CA ILE A 86 6.07 0.00 -0.04
C ILE A 86 7.42 -0.12 -0.75
N GLU A 87 7.39 -0.57 -2.01
CA GLU A 87 8.55 -0.66 -2.90
C GLU A 87 8.29 0.19 -4.16
N PRO A 88 8.87 1.40 -4.28
CA PRO A 88 8.62 2.27 -5.43
C PRO A 88 9.42 1.91 -6.68
N THR A 89 10.50 1.12 -6.54
CA THR A 89 11.50 0.88 -7.59
C THR A 89 12.18 2.17 -8.08
N GLU A 90 13.13 2.04 -9.01
CA GLU A 90 13.88 3.14 -9.59
C GLU A 90 13.13 3.91 -10.69
N THR A 91 12.13 3.27 -11.30
CA THR A 91 11.49 3.80 -12.53
C THR A 91 10.42 4.86 -12.26
N GLU A 92 9.95 4.96 -11.02
CA GLU A 92 8.98 5.97 -10.63
C GLU A 92 9.62 7.35 -10.51
N SER A 93 8.98 8.35 -11.12
CA SER A 93 9.41 9.74 -11.07
C SER A 93 9.18 10.33 -9.69
N ARG A 94 9.96 11.36 -9.31
CA ARG A 94 9.74 12.09 -8.06
C ARG A 94 8.30 12.61 -7.96
N GLU A 95 7.75 13.10 -9.07
CA GLU A 95 6.37 13.59 -9.14
C GLU A 95 5.35 12.48 -8.80
N SER A 96 5.56 11.25 -9.29
CA SER A 96 4.74 10.07 -8.91
C SER A 96 4.85 9.78 -7.41
N LEU A 97 6.07 9.83 -6.86
CA LEU A 97 6.31 9.59 -5.43
C LEU A 97 5.64 10.66 -4.56
N ASP A 98 5.72 11.93 -4.96
CA ASP A 98 5.08 13.05 -4.27
C ASP A 98 3.56 12.87 -4.22
N GLN A 99 2.94 12.42 -5.32
CA GLN A 99 1.51 12.11 -5.35
C GLN A 99 1.15 10.95 -4.44
N LEU A 100 1.94 9.86 -4.44
CA LEU A 100 1.73 8.73 -3.53
C LEU A 100 1.84 9.18 -2.06
N ILE A 101 2.87 9.96 -1.73
CA ILE A 101 3.08 10.53 -0.38
C ILE A 101 1.88 11.39 0.01
N TYR A 102 1.42 12.28 -0.87
CA TYR A 102 0.25 13.12 -0.62
C TYR A 102 -1.00 12.29 -0.31
N VAL A 103 -1.27 11.26 -1.11
CA VAL A 103 -2.40 10.34 -0.91
C VAL A 103 -2.30 9.62 0.43
N LEU A 104 -1.15 9.00 0.73
CA LEU A 104 -0.96 8.25 1.98
C LEU A 104 -1.09 9.17 3.21
N ARG A 105 -0.54 10.39 3.16
CA ARG A 105 -0.70 11.38 4.24
C ARG A 105 -2.17 11.77 4.43
N ASN A 106 -2.91 11.99 3.34
CA ASN A 106 -4.32 12.36 3.44
C ASN A 106 -5.18 11.24 4.00
N LEU A 107 -4.93 9.99 3.59
CA LEU A 107 -5.60 8.83 4.16
C LEU A 107 -5.25 8.67 5.65
N ALA A 108 -3.98 8.78 6.03
CA ALA A 108 -3.58 8.69 7.44
C ALA A 108 -4.27 9.77 8.30
N LYS A 109 -4.35 11.02 7.81
CA LYS A 109 -5.05 12.11 8.49
C LYS A 109 -6.56 11.88 8.57
N ALA A 110 -7.19 11.42 7.50
CA ALA A 110 -8.63 11.14 7.46
C ALA A 110 -9.02 10.02 8.45
N ALA A 111 -8.21 8.97 8.54
CA ALA A 111 -8.40 7.90 9.53
C ALA A 111 -8.32 8.46 10.96
N LYS A 112 -7.28 9.25 11.26
CA LYS A 112 -7.10 9.88 12.58
C LYS A 112 -8.19 10.91 12.93
N SER A 113 -8.80 11.56 11.94
CA SER A 113 -9.92 12.48 12.15
C SER A 113 -11.28 11.79 12.32
N GLY A 114 -11.33 10.46 12.25
CA GLY A 114 -12.55 9.68 12.45
C GLY A 114 -13.42 9.49 11.21
N ASP A 115 -12.91 9.76 10.00
CA ASP A 115 -13.59 9.51 8.72
C ASP A 115 -13.60 8.01 8.37
N THR A 116 -14.09 7.18 9.28
CA THR A 116 -14.07 5.71 9.19
C THR A 116 -14.92 5.17 8.05
N ALA A 117 -15.98 5.88 7.66
CA ALA A 117 -16.87 5.48 6.57
C ALA A 117 -16.10 5.42 5.24
N ARG A 118 -15.19 6.36 4.99
CA ARG A 118 -14.32 6.38 3.80
C ARG A 118 -13.51 5.10 3.62
N PHE A 119 -13.10 4.47 4.71
CA PHE A 119 -12.24 3.27 4.67
C PHE A 119 -13.05 1.97 4.65
N THR A 120 -14.04 1.86 5.53
CA THR A 120 -14.82 0.62 5.71
C THR A 120 -15.71 0.31 4.50
N GLN A 121 -16.14 1.33 3.76
CA GLN A 121 -16.97 1.18 2.56
C GLN A 121 -16.15 1.07 1.27
N ALA A 122 -14.86 1.42 1.30
CA ALA A 122 -13.99 1.32 0.14
C ALA A 122 -13.77 -0.15 -0.31
N PRO A 123 -13.56 -0.40 -1.62
CA PRO A 123 -13.57 0.59 -2.69
C PRO A 123 -14.97 0.89 -3.23
N HIS A 124 -15.21 2.15 -3.64
CA HIS A 124 -16.45 2.67 -4.23
C HIS A 124 -16.38 2.80 -5.76
N PHE A 125 -15.21 3.14 -6.31
CA PHE A 125 -15.06 3.47 -7.73
C PHE A 125 -14.60 2.29 -8.58
N SER A 126 -14.22 1.17 -7.95
CA SER A 126 -13.84 -0.04 -8.67
C SER A 126 -15.05 -0.76 -9.26
N PRO A 127 -14.88 -1.56 -10.33
CA PRO A 127 -15.98 -2.30 -10.97
C PRO A 127 -16.74 -3.26 -10.03
N ARG A 128 -16.13 -3.63 -8.90
CA ARG A 128 -16.70 -4.46 -7.84
C ARG A 128 -16.23 -3.93 -6.49
N ASN A 129 -17.10 -3.99 -5.50
CA ASN A 129 -16.77 -3.68 -4.10
C ASN A 129 -16.09 -4.89 -3.44
N ARG A 130 -15.95 -4.86 -2.11
CA ARG A 130 -15.43 -5.99 -1.32
C ARG A 130 -16.16 -7.29 -1.66
N LEU A 131 -15.37 -8.33 -1.92
CA LEU A 131 -15.88 -9.66 -2.18
C LEU A 131 -16.15 -10.38 -0.84
N ASP A 132 -17.15 -11.25 -0.84
CA ASP A 132 -17.43 -12.12 0.29
C ASP A 132 -16.45 -13.31 0.29
N GLU A 133 -15.27 -13.08 0.87
CA GLU A 133 -14.20 -14.08 0.97
C GLU A 133 -14.62 -15.28 1.82
N THR A 134 -15.47 -15.07 2.83
CA THR A 134 -15.97 -16.17 3.68
C THR A 134 -16.85 -17.11 2.88
N ARG A 135 -17.80 -16.58 2.11
CA ARG A 135 -18.63 -17.39 1.21
C ARG A 135 -17.81 -18.04 0.12
N ALA A 136 -16.85 -17.32 -0.46
CA ALA A 136 -15.97 -17.89 -1.49
C ALA A 136 -15.17 -19.09 -0.96
N ALA A 137 -14.67 -19.02 0.28
CA ALA A 137 -13.96 -20.12 0.94
C ALA A 137 -14.88 -21.28 1.35
N ARG A 138 -16.09 -20.98 1.86
CA ARG A 138 -17.04 -22.00 2.35
C ARG A 138 -17.90 -22.65 1.26
N THR A 139 -18.14 -21.95 0.15
CA THR A 139 -18.99 -22.41 -0.96
C THR A 139 -18.35 -22.03 -2.30
N PRO A 140 -17.20 -22.63 -2.64
CA PRO A 140 -16.41 -22.21 -3.79
C PRO A 140 -17.08 -22.59 -5.12
N VAL A 141 -17.21 -21.61 -6.01
CA VAL A 141 -17.60 -21.82 -7.41
C VAL A 141 -16.33 -21.77 -8.28
N LEU A 142 -15.70 -22.92 -8.45
CA LEU A 142 -14.37 -23.03 -9.10
C LEU A 142 -14.41 -23.08 -10.64
N ARG A 143 -15.61 -23.23 -11.22
CA ARG A 143 -15.82 -23.21 -12.67
C ARG A 143 -17.17 -22.62 -13.00
N TRP A 144 -17.25 -21.94 -14.14
CA TRP A 144 -18.52 -21.50 -14.69
C TRP A 144 -19.43 -22.70 -15.01
N ARG A 145 -20.74 -22.53 -14.82
CA ARG A 145 -21.77 -23.50 -15.22
C ARG A 145 -22.92 -22.72 -15.86
N PRO A 146 -23.48 -23.19 -16.99
CA PRO A 146 -24.63 -22.55 -17.61
C PRO A 146 -25.83 -22.56 -16.63
N PRO A 147 -26.71 -21.54 -16.67
CA PRO A 147 -27.97 -21.58 -15.94
C PRO A 147 -28.79 -22.81 -16.35
N PRO A 148 -29.56 -23.41 -15.42
CA PRO A 148 -30.51 -24.45 -15.80
C PRO A 148 -31.56 -23.89 -16.79
N PRO A 149 -32.07 -24.74 -17.71
CA PRO A 149 -33.10 -24.37 -18.67
C PRO A 149 -34.42 -23.96 -18.01
#